data_AF-H2XXC9-F1
#
_entry.id   AF-H2XXC9-F1
#
_cell.length_a   1.000
_cell.length_b   1.000
_cell.length_c   1.000
_cell.angle_alpha   90.00
_cell.angle_beta   90.00
_cell.angle_gamma   90.00
#
_symmetry.space_group_name_H-M   'P 1'
#
loop_
_entity.id
_entity.type
_entity.pdbx_description
1 polymer ?
#
loop_
_entity_poly.entity_id
_entity_poly.type
_entity_poly.pdbx_seq_one_letter_code
_entity_poly.pdbx_strand_id
1 'polypeptide(L)'
;ELYILLHQLLVEQHHLGNTDLHLADSQEESKSTRIQREFDFLQKTVKHEVHASVTLTGGCGPTTVCLTPVEKVENFWTKVFVENPDLIISCDKTKSLKDFGLAGKLKQILGETSLEWKPDANLIKIRKNNTTRTVAITFLETMRSAEDLIQISNIFRQSFENLSRVVVVTSWESVTMVALSQLIERIESESKFDIFRIVRDLKLFITMEQYELLYKCLLHHNHEANLYANSIC
;
A
#
# COMPACT_ATOMS: atom_id res chain seq x y z
N GLU A 1 -19.28 -7.40 20.08
CA GLU A 1 -18.28 -6.77 19.19
C GLU A 1 -18.47 -5.26 19.07
N LEU A 2 -19.62 -4.77 18.62
CA LEU A 2 -19.89 -3.31 18.52
C LEU A 2 -19.68 -2.52 19.82
N TYR A 3 -20.05 -3.10 20.98
CA TYR A 3 -19.80 -2.48 22.29
C TYR A 3 -18.30 -2.37 22.63
N ILE A 4 -17.49 -3.35 22.21
CA ILE A 4 -16.04 -3.33 22.38
C ILE A 4 -15.44 -2.25 21.47
N LEU A 5 -15.89 -2.16 20.22
CA LEU A 5 -15.49 -1.11 19.29
C LEU A 5 -15.81 0.29 19.84
N LEU A 6 -16.99 0.49 20.43
CA LEU A 6 -17.35 1.76 21.07
C LEU A 6 -16.38 2.13 22.20
N HIS A 7 -16.00 1.16 23.05
CA HIS A 7 -15.02 1.41 24.13
C HIS A 7 -13.64 1.74 23.57
N GLN A 8 -13.22 1.07 22.50
CA GLN A 8 -11.96 1.36 21.82
C GLN A 8 -11.94 2.79 21.27
N LEU A 9 -13.02 3.23 20.61
CA LEU A 9 -13.15 4.60 20.08
C LEU A 9 -13.13 5.67 21.19
N LEU A 10 -13.77 5.41 22.33
CA LEU A 10 -13.76 6.33 23.47
C LEU A 10 -12.37 6.45 24.12
N VAL A 11 -11.66 5.33 24.26
CA VAL A 11 -10.28 5.31 24.77
C VAL A 11 -9.35 6.04 23.81
N GLU A 12 -9.48 5.82 22.50
CA GLU A 12 -8.72 6.50 21.47
C GLU A 12 -8.91 8.02 21.53
N GLN A 13 -10.17 8.48 21.53
CA GLN A 13 -10.51 9.90 21.62
C GLN A 13 -9.93 10.55 22.90
N HIS A 14 -9.92 9.83 24.01
CA HIS A 14 -9.36 10.32 25.27
C HIS A 14 -7.83 10.51 25.21
N HIS A 15 -7.12 9.60 24.53
CA HIS A 15 -5.65 9.62 24.48
C HIS A 15 -5.08 10.51 23.38
N LEU A 16 -5.72 10.55 22.22
CA LEU A 16 -5.20 11.21 21.03
C LEU A 16 -5.94 12.50 20.69
N GLY A 17 -7.15 12.70 21.18
CA GLY A 17 -7.99 13.82 20.79
C GLY A 17 -8.37 13.73 19.31
N ASN A 18 -8.47 14.88 18.64
CA ASN A 18 -8.73 14.92 17.21
C ASN A 18 -7.44 14.65 16.42
N THR A 19 -7.41 13.56 15.67
CA THR A 19 -6.29 13.19 14.77
C THR A 19 -6.45 13.80 13.37
N ASP A 20 -7.60 14.39 13.03
CA ASP A 20 -7.77 15.11 11.77
C ASP A 20 -6.73 16.26 11.70
N LEU A 21 -6.01 16.33 10.59
CA LEU A 21 -5.21 17.49 10.20
C LEU A 21 -6.03 18.32 9.22
N HIS A 22 -6.05 19.64 9.39
CA HIS A 22 -6.56 20.54 8.36
C HIS A 22 -5.39 21.00 7.47
N LEU A 23 -5.64 21.13 6.15
CA LEU A 23 -4.65 21.63 5.18
C LEU A 23 -4.01 22.97 5.59
N ALA A 24 -4.75 23.81 6.32
CA ALA A 24 -4.26 25.10 6.77
C ALA A 24 -3.27 25.02 7.94
N ASP A 25 -3.30 23.94 8.73
CA ASP A 25 -2.56 23.83 9.99
C ASP A 25 -1.24 23.06 9.83
N SER A 26 -0.89 22.63 8.62
CA SER A 26 0.11 21.61 8.38
C SER A 26 1.56 22.11 8.42
N GLN A 27 1.84 23.39 8.69
CA GLN A 27 3.18 23.96 8.51
C GLN A 27 4.22 23.60 9.61
N GLU A 28 3.85 23.00 10.74
CA GLU A 28 4.79 22.80 11.87
C GLU A 28 4.98 21.36 12.39
N GLU A 29 4.35 20.33 11.82
CA GLU A 29 4.23 19.04 12.55
C GLU A 29 5.24 17.93 12.20
N SER A 30 6.20 18.13 11.29
CA SER A 30 7.05 17.03 10.76
C SER A 30 7.98 16.32 11.76
N LYS A 31 8.09 16.81 13.01
CA LYS A 31 8.84 16.19 14.13
C LYS A 31 8.17 16.42 15.48
N SER A 32 6.84 16.44 15.50
CA SER A 32 6.08 16.79 16.70
C SER A 32 6.00 15.62 17.70
N THR A 33 5.92 15.95 19.00
CA THR A 33 5.58 14.97 20.06
C THR A 33 4.22 14.31 19.86
N ARG A 34 3.40 14.84 18.94
CA ARG A 34 2.11 14.30 18.54
C ARG A 34 2.28 13.05 17.66
N ILE A 35 3.08 13.11 16.60
CA ILE A 35 3.34 11.96 15.70
C ILE A 35 3.86 10.76 16.50
N GLN A 36 4.80 10.98 17.43
CA GLN A 36 5.32 9.91 18.29
C GLN A 36 4.23 9.30 19.17
N ARG A 37 3.36 10.12 19.78
CA ARG A 37 2.27 9.64 20.64
C ARG A 37 1.24 8.82 19.86
N GLU A 38 0.89 9.26 18.66
CA GLU A 38 0.00 8.53 17.76
C GLU A 38 0.62 7.19 17.35
N PHE A 39 1.88 7.18 16.94
CA PHE A 39 2.59 5.96 16.58
C PHE A 39 2.69 4.97 17.73
N ASP A 40 3.07 5.43 18.93
CA ASP A 40 3.15 4.59 20.13
C ASP A 40 1.78 3.99 20.50
N PHE A 41 0.69 4.72 20.26
CA PHE A 41 -0.66 4.24 20.46
C PHE A 41 -1.03 3.15 19.45
N LEU A 42 -0.72 3.35 18.15
CA LEU A 42 -0.93 2.35 17.11
C LEU A 42 -0.25 1.02 17.44
N GLN A 43 1.04 1.07 17.85
CA GLN A 43 1.81 -0.13 18.19
C GLN A 43 1.22 -0.93 19.37
N LYS A 44 0.50 -0.26 20.28
CA LYS A 44 -0.11 -0.90 21.46
C LYS A 44 -1.51 -1.45 21.19
N THR A 45 -2.23 -0.88 20.23
CA THR A 45 -3.68 -1.10 20.06
C THR A 45 -4.03 -1.86 18.79
N VAL A 46 -3.23 -1.74 17.73
CA VAL A 46 -3.47 -2.38 16.45
C VAL A 46 -2.75 -3.72 16.42
N LYS A 47 -3.52 -4.80 16.27
CA LYS A 47 -2.94 -6.10 15.90
C LYS A 47 -2.58 -6.04 14.43
N HIS A 48 -1.29 -5.94 14.13
CA HIS A 48 -0.79 -5.92 12.77
C HIS A 48 -1.06 -7.25 12.07
N GLU A 49 -1.63 -7.19 10.87
CA GLU A 49 -1.88 -8.37 10.04
C GLU A 49 -0.75 -8.52 9.00
N VAL A 50 -0.13 -9.71 8.95
CA VAL A 50 0.93 -10.04 7.98
C VAL A 50 0.37 -10.11 6.55
N HIS A 51 -0.91 -10.42 6.43
CA HIS A 51 -1.68 -10.39 5.19
C HIS A 51 -2.86 -9.45 5.37
N ALA A 52 -2.73 -8.23 4.89
CA ALA A 52 -3.80 -7.25 4.90
C ALA A 52 -4.42 -7.15 3.50
N SER A 53 -5.74 -6.95 3.45
CA SER A 53 -6.44 -6.60 2.23
C SER A 53 -7.08 -5.23 2.39
N VAL A 54 -6.91 -4.41 1.36
CA VAL A 54 -7.37 -3.04 1.32
C VAL A 54 -8.30 -2.88 0.15
N THR A 55 -9.42 -2.18 0.32
CA THR A 55 -10.24 -1.79 -0.82
C THR A 55 -9.89 -0.35 -1.19
N LEU A 56 -9.53 -0.15 -2.44
CA LEU A 56 -9.34 1.17 -3.06
C LEU A 56 -10.51 1.42 -4.01
N THR A 57 -11.00 2.64 -4.07
CA THR A 57 -12.09 2.99 -4.97
C THR A 57 -11.52 3.77 -6.14
N GLY A 58 -11.47 3.13 -7.31
CA GLY A 58 -11.03 3.74 -8.56
C GLY A 58 -12.20 4.26 -9.40
N GLY A 59 -11.88 4.90 -10.54
CA GLY A 59 -12.89 5.48 -11.45
C GLY A 59 -13.94 4.50 -11.99
N CYS A 60 -13.68 3.19 -11.97
CA CYS A 60 -14.62 2.16 -12.43
C CYS A 60 -15.13 1.21 -11.33
N GLY A 61 -14.82 1.46 -10.04
CA GLY A 61 -15.34 0.67 -8.92
C GLY A 61 -14.30 0.26 -7.88
N PRO A 62 -14.70 -0.56 -6.89
CA PRO A 62 -13.82 -1.01 -5.83
C PRO A 62 -12.83 -2.08 -6.34
N THR A 63 -11.54 -1.84 -6.11
CA THR A 63 -10.45 -2.78 -6.37
C THR A 63 -9.93 -3.33 -5.04
N THR A 64 -9.87 -4.66 -4.91
CA THR A 64 -9.25 -5.29 -3.74
C THR A 64 -7.74 -5.40 -3.95
N VAL A 65 -6.98 -4.77 -3.07
CA VAL A 65 -5.53 -4.81 -3.00
C VAL A 65 -5.09 -5.73 -1.86
N CYS A 66 -4.45 -6.84 -2.19
CA CYS A 66 -3.93 -7.80 -1.23
C CYS A 66 -2.43 -7.58 -0.99
N LEU A 67 -2.06 -7.18 0.21
CA LEU A 67 -0.67 -7.07 0.65
C LEU A 67 -0.17 -8.46 1.06
N THR A 68 0.75 -9.03 0.28
CA THR A 68 1.26 -10.39 0.52
C THR A 68 2.79 -10.44 0.50
N PRO A 69 3.45 -10.62 1.65
CA PRO A 69 4.88 -10.93 1.71
C PRO A 69 5.19 -12.27 1.05
N VAL A 70 6.37 -12.35 0.45
CA VAL A 70 6.94 -13.61 0.00
C VAL A 70 7.72 -14.24 1.15
N GLU A 71 7.02 -14.96 2.04
CA GLU A 71 7.68 -15.73 3.11
C GLU A 71 8.31 -17.01 2.58
N LYS A 72 7.53 -17.74 1.77
CA LYS A 72 7.94 -18.95 1.06
C LYS A 72 7.40 -18.88 -0.36
N VAL A 73 8.30 -19.08 -1.32
CA VAL A 73 8.01 -18.97 -2.76
C VAL A 73 6.81 -19.83 -3.17
N GLU A 74 6.76 -21.08 -2.71
CA GLU A 74 5.67 -22.03 -2.99
C GLU A 74 4.30 -21.57 -2.44
N ASN A 75 4.30 -21.06 -1.20
CA ASN A 75 3.08 -20.58 -0.55
C ASN A 75 2.56 -19.32 -1.26
N PHE A 76 3.47 -18.40 -1.59
CA PHE A 76 3.14 -17.19 -2.34
C PHE A 76 2.47 -17.53 -3.67
N TRP A 77 3.08 -18.40 -4.49
CA TRP A 77 2.51 -18.78 -5.79
C TRP A 77 1.23 -19.59 -5.66
N THR A 78 1.07 -20.39 -4.60
CA THR A 78 -0.21 -21.06 -4.32
C THR A 78 -1.29 -20.04 -3.99
N LYS A 79 -0.99 -19.01 -3.19
CA LYS A 79 -1.94 -17.93 -2.86
C LYS A 79 -2.30 -17.11 -4.10
N VAL A 80 -1.32 -16.65 -4.87
CA VAL A 80 -1.54 -15.96 -6.15
C VAL A 80 -2.39 -16.82 -7.08
N PHE A 81 -2.09 -18.10 -7.18
CA PHE A 81 -2.87 -19.01 -8.01
C PHE A 81 -4.31 -19.11 -7.53
N VAL A 82 -4.60 -19.21 -6.23
CA VAL A 82 -5.97 -19.30 -5.68
C VAL A 82 -6.73 -17.98 -5.86
N GLU A 83 -6.13 -16.86 -5.47
CA GLU A 83 -6.74 -15.53 -5.49
C GLU A 83 -7.04 -15.03 -6.92
N ASN A 84 -6.26 -15.49 -7.91
CA ASN A 84 -6.35 -15.09 -9.31
C ASN A 84 -6.33 -13.57 -9.51
N PRO A 85 -5.30 -12.87 -9.02
CA PRO A 85 -5.21 -11.44 -9.23
C PRO A 85 -4.99 -11.10 -10.70
N ASP A 86 -5.48 -9.94 -11.11
CA ASP A 86 -5.27 -9.38 -12.44
C ASP A 86 -3.80 -8.90 -12.59
N LEU A 87 -3.22 -8.39 -11.50
CA LEU A 87 -1.91 -7.76 -11.48
C LEU A 87 -1.15 -8.02 -10.17
N ILE A 88 0.17 -8.22 -10.29
CA ILE A 88 1.12 -8.19 -9.19
C ILE A 88 1.95 -6.92 -9.27
N ILE A 89 2.06 -6.17 -8.18
CA ILE A 89 2.88 -4.96 -8.09
C ILE A 89 4.01 -5.15 -7.08
N SER A 90 5.21 -4.70 -7.45
CA SER A 90 6.37 -4.66 -6.56
C SER A 90 7.18 -3.38 -6.73
N CYS A 91 7.76 -2.89 -5.63
CA CYS A 91 8.63 -1.70 -5.65
C CYS A 91 10.13 -2.02 -5.83
N ASP A 92 10.52 -3.29 -5.91
CA ASP A 92 11.91 -3.70 -6.14
C ASP A 92 11.95 -4.90 -7.09
N LYS A 93 12.28 -4.63 -8.35
CA LYS A 93 12.37 -5.65 -9.40
C LYS A 93 13.39 -6.73 -9.08
N THR A 94 14.60 -6.34 -8.69
CA THR A 94 15.70 -7.30 -8.52
C THR A 94 15.43 -8.22 -7.33
N LYS A 95 14.96 -7.65 -6.22
CA LYS A 95 14.58 -8.42 -5.04
C LYS A 95 13.37 -9.30 -5.31
N SER A 96 12.32 -8.76 -5.93
CA SER A 96 11.10 -9.55 -6.21
C SER A 96 11.35 -10.71 -7.15
N LEU A 97 12.17 -10.55 -8.18
CA LEU A 97 12.51 -11.68 -9.04
C LEU A 97 13.26 -12.79 -8.29
N LYS A 98 14.11 -12.43 -7.32
CA LYS A 98 14.74 -13.41 -6.42
C LYS A 98 13.71 -14.07 -5.52
N ASP A 99 12.85 -13.28 -4.87
CA ASP A 99 11.81 -13.76 -3.97
C ASP A 99 10.80 -14.67 -4.69
N PHE A 100 10.49 -14.38 -5.95
CA PHE A 100 9.65 -15.20 -6.81
C PHE A 100 10.28 -16.52 -7.25
N GLY A 101 11.58 -16.72 -7.01
CA GLY A 101 12.34 -17.87 -7.51
C GLY A 101 12.67 -17.79 -9.01
N LEU A 102 12.61 -16.60 -9.61
CA LEU A 102 12.78 -16.33 -11.05
C LEU A 102 14.07 -15.57 -11.39
N ALA A 103 14.97 -15.35 -10.42
CA ALA A 103 16.24 -14.67 -10.65
C ALA A 103 17.06 -15.37 -11.75
N GLY A 104 17.17 -14.72 -12.92
CA GLY A 104 17.90 -15.25 -14.08
C GLY A 104 17.24 -16.46 -14.75
N LYS A 105 15.98 -16.77 -14.43
CA LYS A 105 15.27 -17.94 -14.96
C LYS A 105 13.99 -17.54 -15.66
N LEU A 106 13.82 -18.02 -16.90
CA LEU A 106 12.55 -17.89 -17.64
C LEU A 106 11.51 -18.92 -17.20
N LYS A 107 11.95 -20.01 -16.56
CA LYS A 107 11.08 -21.09 -16.11
C LYS A 107 11.55 -21.64 -14.76
N GLN A 108 10.60 -21.92 -13.87
CA GLN A 108 10.86 -22.50 -12.56
C GLN A 108 9.77 -23.53 -12.25
N ILE A 109 10.15 -24.63 -11.57
CA ILE A 109 9.22 -25.65 -11.08
C ILE A 109 9.29 -25.65 -9.55
N LEU A 110 8.13 -25.66 -8.91
CA LEU A 110 7.91 -25.52 -7.48
C LEU A 110 6.86 -26.55 -7.05
N GLY A 111 7.31 -27.76 -6.73
CA GLY A 111 6.43 -28.93 -6.52
C GLY A 111 5.53 -29.18 -7.73
N GLU A 112 4.21 -29.09 -7.53
CA GLU A 112 3.18 -29.24 -8.58
C GLU A 112 2.98 -28.00 -9.46
N THR A 113 3.62 -26.87 -9.11
CA THR A 113 3.43 -25.59 -9.78
C THR A 113 4.59 -25.31 -10.73
N SER A 114 4.30 -25.03 -11.99
CA SER A 114 5.30 -24.54 -12.95
C SER A 114 5.05 -23.08 -13.28
N LEU A 115 6.12 -22.28 -13.24
CA LEU A 115 6.12 -20.86 -13.57
C LEU A 115 6.91 -20.63 -14.85
N GLU A 116 6.38 -19.79 -15.72
CA GLU A 116 7.02 -19.35 -16.96
C GLU A 116 6.91 -17.83 -17.05
N TRP A 117 8.04 -17.14 -16.91
CA TRP A 117 8.12 -15.69 -16.99
C TRP A 117 8.39 -15.28 -18.44
N LYS A 118 7.57 -14.35 -18.93
CA LYS A 118 7.72 -13.66 -20.21
C LYS A 118 8.13 -12.21 -19.95
N PRO A 119 9.43 -11.88 -19.97
CA PRO A 119 9.93 -10.55 -19.64
C PRO A 119 9.37 -9.46 -20.55
N ASP A 120 9.29 -9.71 -21.85
CA ASP A 120 8.86 -8.71 -22.84
C ASP A 120 7.41 -8.27 -22.65
N ALA A 121 6.58 -9.15 -22.10
CA ALA A 121 5.17 -8.87 -21.82
C ALA A 121 4.91 -8.55 -20.34
N ASN A 122 5.93 -8.65 -19.47
CA ASN A 122 5.78 -8.65 -18.02
C ASN A 122 4.66 -9.57 -17.50
N LEU A 123 4.58 -10.78 -18.06
CA LEU A 123 3.58 -11.78 -17.68
C LEU A 123 4.25 -12.99 -17.03
N ILE A 124 3.59 -13.56 -16.02
CA ILE A 124 3.91 -14.90 -15.52
C ILE A 124 2.76 -15.83 -15.81
N LYS A 125 3.07 -16.92 -16.49
CA LYS A 125 2.16 -18.04 -16.70
C LYS A 125 2.39 -19.07 -15.59
N ILE A 126 1.35 -19.32 -14.82
CA ILE A 126 1.33 -20.29 -13.71
C ILE A 126 0.55 -21.51 -14.19
N ARG A 127 1.15 -22.70 -14.10
CA ARG A 127 0.43 -23.96 -14.35
C ARG A 127 0.46 -24.82 -13.10
N LYS A 128 -0.71 -25.31 -12.69
CA LYS A 128 -0.89 -26.21 -11.54
C LYS A 128 -2.07 -27.13 -11.86
N ASN A 129 -1.90 -28.44 -11.68
CA ASN A 129 -2.96 -29.46 -11.79
C ASN A 129 -3.83 -29.30 -13.06
N ASN A 130 -3.18 -29.23 -14.24
CA ASN A 130 -3.78 -29.02 -15.57
C ASN A 130 -4.47 -27.67 -15.83
N THR A 131 -4.62 -26.83 -14.81
CA THR A 131 -5.09 -25.46 -14.95
C THR A 131 -3.93 -24.50 -15.21
N THR A 132 -4.16 -23.53 -16.08
CA THR A 132 -3.21 -22.48 -16.43
C THR A 132 -3.83 -21.12 -16.14
N ARG A 133 -3.08 -20.26 -15.45
CA ARG A 133 -3.42 -18.86 -15.20
C ARG A 133 -2.27 -17.97 -15.67
N THR A 134 -2.59 -16.74 -16.04
CA THR A 134 -1.60 -15.74 -16.41
C THR A 134 -1.86 -14.51 -15.57
N VAL A 135 -0.80 -13.96 -14.99
CA VAL A 135 -0.87 -12.75 -14.18
C VAL A 135 0.14 -11.73 -14.71
N ALA A 136 -0.26 -10.46 -14.78
CA ALA A 136 0.65 -9.38 -15.11
C ALA A 136 1.52 -9.00 -13.92
N ILE A 137 2.70 -8.47 -14.17
CA ILE A 137 3.55 -7.87 -13.14
C ILE A 137 3.93 -6.46 -13.55
N THR A 138 3.87 -5.53 -12.60
CA THR A 138 4.42 -4.19 -12.75
C THR A 138 5.44 -3.93 -11.64
N PHE A 139 6.59 -3.37 -12.04
CA PHE A 139 7.62 -2.94 -11.11
C PHE A 139 7.59 -1.41 -11.02
N LEU A 140 7.34 -0.89 -9.82
CA LEU A 140 7.27 0.53 -9.52
C LEU A 140 8.50 0.91 -8.68
N GLU A 141 9.65 1.07 -9.35
CA GLU A 141 10.93 1.33 -8.68
C GLU A 141 10.91 2.68 -7.94
N THR A 142 11.12 2.68 -6.63
CA THR A 142 11.10 3.88 -5.79
C THR A 142 12.51 4.37 -5.47
N MET A 143 12.77 5.68 -5.61
CA MET A 143 14.07 6.31 -5.26
C MET A 143 14.11 6.93 -3.84
N ARG A 144 13.19 6.53 -2.96
CA ARG A 144 13.13 6.90 -1.52
C ARG A 144 12.89 8.39 -1.20
N SER A 145 12.59 9.24 -2.18
CA SER A 145 12.12 10.61 -1.90
C SER A 145 10.60 10.64 -1.65
N ALA A 146 10.08 11.73 -1.07
CA ALA A 146 8.65 11.91 -0.85
C ALA A 146 7.92 12.13 -2.19
N GLU A 147 8.56 12.87 -3.09
CA GLU A 147 8.08 13.19 -4.44
C GLU A 147 7.94 11.92 -5.28
N ASP A 148 8.95 11.03 -5.25
CA ASP A 148 8.89 9.75 -5.96
C ASP A 148 7.76 8.87 -5.41
N LEU A 149 7.56 8.85 -4.08
CA LEU A 149 6.49 8.07 -3.46
C LEU A 149 5.10 8.61 -3.83
N ILE A 150 4.92 9.92 -3.91
CA ILE A 150 3.68 10.54 -4.38
C ILE A 150 3.43 10.15 -5.85
N GLN A 151 4.44 10.34 -6.71
CA GLN A 151 4.34 10.01 -8.12
C GLN A 151 4.01 8.53 -8.33
N ILE A 152 4.70 7.62 -7.64
CA ILE A 152 4.48 6.18 -7.74
C ILE A 152 3.13 5.79 -7.18
N SER A 153 2.66 6.42 -6.11
CA SER A 153 1.30 6.20 -5.58
C SER A 153 0.25 6.61 -6.59
N ASN A 154 0.45 7.71 -7.32
CA ASN A 154 -0.45 8.13 -8.40
C ASN A 154 -0.42 7.15 -9.58
N ILE A 155 0.76 6.67 -9.98
CA ILE A 155 0.88 5.63 -11.03
C ILE A 155 0.19 4.34 -10.58
N PHE A 156 0.39 3.92 -9.33
CA PHE A 156 -0.28 2.78 -8.73
C PHE A 156 -1.80 2.95 -8.79
N ARG A 157 -2.32 4.14 -8.44
CA ARG A 157 -3.74 4.50 -8.54
C ARG A 157 -4.32 4.37 -9.95
N GLN A 158 -3.61 4.90 -10.93
CA GLN A 158 -4.00 4.78 -12.34
C GLN A 158 -3.97 3.33 -12.84
N SER A 159 -3.06 2.51 -12.30
CA SER A 159 -2.88 1.12 -12.74
C SER A 159 -4.08 0.22 -12.45
N PHE A 160 -4.97 0.59 -11.52
CA PHE A 160 -6.15 -0.20 -11.19
C PHE A 160 -7.49 0.40 -11.64
N GLU A 161 -7.49 1.43 -12.51
CA GLU A 161 -8.73 1.97 -13.08
C GLU A 161 -9.62 0.90 -13.73
N ASN A 162 -9.03 -0.16 -14.29
CA ASN A 162 -9.75 -1.26 -14.94
C ASN A 162 -9.53 -2.64 -14.28
N LEU A 163 -9.00 -2.67 -13.05
CA LEU A 163 -8.64 -3.92 -12.37
C LEU A 163 -9.53 -4.17 -11.17
N SER A 164 -9.86 -5.43 -10.94
CA SER A 164 -10.74 -5.84 -9.84
C SER A 164 -9.97 -6.40 -8.64
N ARG A 165 -8.85 -7.08 -8.90
CA ARG A 165 -8.04 -7.77 -7.89
C ARG A 165 -6.57 -7.57 -8.16
N VAL A 166 -5.88 -6.95 -7.22
CA VAL A 166 -4.45 -6.65 -7.31
C VAL A 166 -3.73 -7.27 -6.13
N VAL A 167 -2.60 -7.92 -6.38
CA VAL A 167 -1.68 -8.35 -5.32
C VAL A 167 -0.50 -7.40 -5.30
N VAL A 168 -0.18 -6.89 -4.12
CA VAL A 168 1.00 -6.05 -3.89
C VAL A 168 1.96 -6.85 -3.02
N VAL A 169 3.19 -7.00 -3.51
CA VAL A 169 4.25 -7.69 -2.79
C VAL A 169 4.81 -6.75 -1.73
N THR A 170 4.79 -7.19 -0.48
CA THR A 170 5.16 -6.31 0.63
C THR A 170 6.68 -6.10 0.69
N SER A 171 7.12 -4.94 0.23
CA SER A 171 8.30 -4.22 0.73
C SER A 171 7.88 -3.05 1.63
N TRP A 172 8.83 -2.45 2.34
CA TRP A 172 8.62 -1.19 3.07
C TRP A 172 7.91 -0.18 2.16
N GLU A 173 8.47 0.03 0.97
CA GLU A 173 8.03 1.03 0.01
C GLU A 173 6.61 0.76 -0.50
N SER A 174 6.27 -0.51 -0.74
CA SER A 174 4.93 -0.89 -1.19
C SER A 174 3.84 -0.65 -0.13
N VAL A 175 4.15 -0.83 1.15
CA VAL A 175 3.21 -0.58 2.26
C VAL A 175 2.94 0.91 2.37
N THR A 176 3.99 1.73 2.30
CA THR A 176 3.87 3.19 2.33
C THR A 176 3.10 3.70 1.11
N MET A 177 3.36 3.15 -0.08
CA MET A 177 2.64 3.50 -1.31
C MET A 177 1.13 3.18 -1.22
N VAL A 178 0.76 2.01 -0.71
CA VAL A 178 -0.66 1.64 -0.54
C VAL A 178 -1.35 2.54 0.48
N ALA A 179 -0.70 2.82 1.61
CA ALA A 179 -1.23 3.72 2.63
C ALA A 179 -1.39 5.17 2.08
N LEU A 180 -0.40 5.66 1.34
CA LEU A 180 -0.44 6.97 0.70
C LEU A 180 -1.54 7.05 -0.38
N SER A 181 -1.73 5.99 -1.15
CA SER A 181 -2.79 5.94 -2.17
C SER A 181 -4.19 6.06 -1.55
N GLN A 182 -4.42 5.39 -0.40
CA GLN A 182 -5.65 5.57 0.36
C GLN A 182 -5.79 6.97 0.95
N LEU A 183 -4.69 7.53 1.47
CA LEU A 183 -4.70 8.91 1.97
C LEU A 183 -5.14 9.87 0.87
N ILE A 184 -4.53 9.80 -0.32
CA ILE A 184 -4.86 10.69 -1.43
C ILE A 184 -6.33 10.51 -1.86
N GLU A 185 -6.84 9.28 -1.95
CA GLU A 185 -8.26 9.03 -2.27
C GLU A 185 -9.22 9.65 -1.25
N ARG A 186 -8.91 9.55 0.05
CA ARG A 186 -9.73 10.18 1.11
C ARG A 186 -9.60 11.69 1.12
N ILE A 187 -8.44 12.23 0.76
CA ILE A 187 -8.23 13.66 0.61
C ILE A 187 -9.10 14.23 -0.51
N GLU A 188 -9.08 13.58 -1.67
CA GLU A 188 -9.88 13.99 -2.84
C GLU A 188 -11.39 13.90 -2.57
N SER A 189 -11.85 12.96 -1.75
CA SER A 189 -13.29 12.73 -1.48
C SER A 189 -13.85 13.46 -0.25
N GLU A 190 -13.07 13.57 0.84
CA GLU A 190 -13.53 14.09 2.13
C GLU A 190 -12.88 15.43 2.52
N SER A 191 -11.86 15.91 1.79
CA SER A 191 -11.07 17.11 2.15
C SER A 191 -10.51 17.08 3.58
N LYS A 192 -10.28 15.88 4.12
CA LYS A 192 -9.79 15.61 5.48
C LYS A 192 -8.59 14.67 5.45
N PHE A 193 -7.74 14.79 6.46
CA PHE A 193 -6.44 14.13 6.53
C PHE A 193 -6.35 13.45 7.88
N ASP A 194 -6.30 12.12 7.91
CA ASP A 194 -6.10 11.39 9.16
C ASP A 194 -5.19 10.18 8.90
N ILE A 195 -3.89 10.40 9.03
CA ILE A 195 -2.87 9.35 8.83
C ILE A 195 -3.05 8.27 9.89
N PHE A 196 -3.26 8.66 11.16
CA PHE A 196 -3.47 7.71 12.26
C PHE A 196 -4.59 6.73 11.93
N ARG A 197 -5.75 7.26 11.54
CA ARG A 197 -6.93 6.45 11.23
C ARG A 197 -6.73 5.55 10.04
N ILE A 198 -6.05 6.02 8.98
CA ILE A 198 -5.76 5.15 7.83
C ILE A 198 -4.84 4.01 8.23
N VAL A 199 -3.76 4.29 8.96
CA VAL A 199 -2.83 3.23 9.40
C VAL A 199 -3.54 2.23 10.32
N ARG A 200 -4.42 2.71 11.21
CA ARG A 200 -5.25 1.88 12.08
C ARG A 200 -6.21 0.99 11.29
N ASP A 201 -6.97 1.59 10.37
CA ASP A 201 -8.02 0.91 9.61
C ASP A 201 -7.42 -0.12 8.65
N LEU A 202 -6.25 0.18 8.07
CA LEU A 202 -5.51 -0.74 7.22
C LEU A 202 -4.79 -1.86 8.00
N LYS A 203 -4.62 -1.69 9.32
CA LYS A 203 -3.87 -2.60 10.21
C LYS A 203 -2.48 -2.98 9.70
N LEU A 204 -1.86 -2.10 8.93
CA LEU A 204 -0.55 -2.37 8.33
C LEU A 204 0.53 -2.31 9.39
N PHE A 205 1.53 -3.17 9.23
CA PHE A 205 2.78 -2.99 9.94
C PHE A 205 3.54 -1.82 9.31
N ILE A 206 3.67 -0.74 10.05
CA ILE A 206 4.32 0.50 9.64
C ILE A 206 5.35 0.86 10.71
N THR A 207 6.58 1.15 10.29
CA THR A 207 7.66 1.66 11.15
C THR A 207 7.47 3.16 11.43
N MET A 208 8.14 3.69 12.46
CA MET A 208 8.09 5.13 12.73
C MET A 208 8.56 5.94 11.51
N GLU A 209 9.61 5.49 10.83
CA GLU A 209 10.13 6.11 9.61
C GLU A 209 9.08 6.12 8.48
N GLN A 210 8.33 5.03 8.31
CA GLN A 210 7.20 4.98 7.37
C GLN A 210 6.11 5.96 7.76
N TYR A 211 5.76 5.99 9.04
CA TYR A 211 4.70 6.85 9.56
C TYR A 211 5.06 8.32 9.33
N GLU A 212 6.26 8.76 9.70
CA GLU A 212 6.78 10.10 9.43
C GLU A 212 6.83 10.42 7.93
N LEU A 213 7.18 9.45 7.09
CA LEU A 213 7.23 9.63 5.65
C LEU A 213 5.85 9.89 5.05
N LEU A 214 4.80 9.24 5.57
CA LEU A 214 3.41 9.54 5.18
C LEU A 214 3.05 10.99 5.53
N TYR A 215 3.41 11.48 6.72
CA TYR A 215 3.25 12.89 7.09
C TYR A 215 3.98 13.80 6.09
N LYS A 216 5.26 13.52 5.80
CA LYS A 216 6.05 14.32 4.83
C LYS A 216 5.43 14.35 3.44
N CYS A 217 4.93 13.22 2.95
CA CYS A 217 4.28 13.15 1.63
C CYS A 217 3.02 14.02 1.59
N LEU A 218 2.20 14.00 2.64
CA LEU A 218 1.00 14.85 2.70
C LEU A 218 1.35 16.34 2.76
N LEU A 219 2.36 16.71 3.55
CA LEU A 219 2.84 18.10 3.62
C LEU A 219 3.34 18.60 2.26
N HIS A 220 4.07 17.76 1.52
CA HIS A 220 4.54 18.08 0.18
C HIS A 220 3.38 18.25 -0.81
N HIS A 221 2.42 17.33 -0.81
CA HIS A 221 1.23 17.41 -1.66
C HIS A 221 0.43 18.69 -1.40
N ASN A 222 0.33 19.15 -0.15
CA ASN A 222 -0.31 20.41 0.21
C ASN A 222 0.47 21.63 -0.31
N HIS A 223 1.80 21.63 -0.18
CA HIS A 223 2.65 22.72 -0.68
C HIS A 223 2.51 22.88 -2.20
N GLU A 224 2.51 21.78 -2.96
CA GLU A 224 2.29 21.82 -4.41
C GLU A 224 0.87 22.29 -4.77
N ALA A 225 -0.18 21.76 -4.12
CA ALA A 225 -1.56 22.19 -4.36
C ALA A 225 -1.74 23.70 -4.11
N ASN A 226 -1.11 24.25 -3.06
CA ASN A 226 -1.16 25.68 -2.75
C ASN A 226 -0.31 26.54 -3.72
N LEU A 227 0.83 26.02 -4.22
CA LEU A 227 1.62 26.70 -5.25
C LEU A 227 0.87 26.79 -6.59
N TYR A 228 0.14 25.74 -6.97
CA TYR A 228 -0.69 25.74 -8.18
C TYR A 228 -1.93 26.63 -8.04
N ALA A 229 -2.53 26.71 -6.85
CA ALA A 229 -3.62 27.64 -6.58
C ALA A 229 -3.18 29.11 -6.61
N ASN A 230 -1.94 29.42 -6.20
CA ASN A 230 -1.41 30.79 -6.15
C ASN A 230 -0.68 31.24 -7.43
N SER A 231 -0.50 30.36 -8.42
CA SER A 231 0.11 30.69 -9.72
C SER A 231 -0.90 30.90 -10.85
N ILE A 232 -2.19 30.71 -10.58
CA ILE A 232 -3.30 31.11 -11.46
C ILE A 232 -3.90 32.40 -10.88
N CYS A 233 -3.27 33.53 -11.19
CA CYS A 233 -3.79 34.88 -11.03
C CYS A 233 -3.47 35.67 -12.29
#